data_AF-A6I688-F1
#
_entry.id   AF-A6I688-F1
#
_cell.length_a   1.000
_cell.length_b   1.000
_cell.length_c   1.000
_cell.angle_alpha   90.00
_cell.angle_beta   90.00
_cell.angle_gamma   90.00
#
_symmetry.space_group_name_H-M   'P 1'
#
loop_
_entity.id
_entity.type
_entity.pdbx_description
1 polymer ?
#
loop_
_entity_poly.entity_id
_entity_poly.type
_entity_poly.pdbx_seq_one_letter_code
_entity_poly.pdbx_strand_id
1 'polypeptide(L)'
;MRTAHGHRLYSPYPHAQRPGSDGTPGMAAFGLAAGSGHWFSALALGVTLLKCLLIPTYHSTDFEVHRNWLAITHNLPISQWYYEATSEWTLDYPPFFAWFEYALSHIAKYFDQEMLDIHNLNYYSSRTLLFQRFSVILTDALFVYAVHECCKCIDGKRTGKDLTEKPKFVLSVLLLWNFGLLIVDHIHFQYNGFLSGLLLLSIARLFQKRHIEGAFLFAVLLHFKHIYLYVAPAYGIYLLRSYCFTANGSVRWDSFSIVRVTALALIVFLVSALSLGPFLALSSPDSFLSRGAFAMPTGLQTSGPCTVLWTKHCV
;
A
#
# COMPACT_ATOMS: atom_id res chain seq x y z
N MET A 1 22.51 -69.02 -39.04
CA MET A 1 22.66 -70.30 -38.31
C MET A 1 21.46 -70.44 -37.37
N ARG A 2 20.59 -71.44 -37.61
CA ARG A 2 19.61 -72.16 -36.73
C ARG A 2 19.06 -71.44 -35.47
N THR A 3 17.78 -71.43 -35.09
CA THR A 3 16.55 -72.25 -35.33
C THR A 3 15.38 -71.59 -34.55
N ALA A 4 14.14 -71.49 -35.11
CA ALA A 4 12.88 -72.19 -34.74
C ALA A 4 12.44 -72.08 -33.25
N HIS A 5 11.19 -71.83 -32.79
CA HIS A 5 9.78 -72.14 -33.15
C HIS A 5 8.88 -71.09 -32.43
N GLY A 6 7.60 -70.78 -32.70
CA GLY A 6 6.45 -71.49 -33.28
C GLY A 6 5.32 -71.68 -32.23
N HIS A 7 4.04 -71.41 -32.62
CA HIS A 7 2.73 -71.52 -31.91
C HIS A 7 2.12 -70.16 -31.44
N ARG A 8 1.08 -69.52 -32.02
CA ARG A 8 -0.26 -69.90 -32.59
C ARG A 8 -1.16 -70.53 -31.49
N LEU A 9 -2.38 -70.12 -31.13
CA LEU A 9 -3.58 -69.52 -31.75
C LEU A 9 -4.45 -68.94 -30.57
N TYR A 10 -5.44 -68.04 -30.68
CA TYR A 10 -6.77 -68.16 -31.31
C TYR A 10 -7.52 -66.81 -31.09
N SER A 11 -8.24 -66.33 -32.10
CA SER A 11 -9.35 -65.37 -31.96
C SER A 11 -10.67 -66.16 -31.86
N PRO A 12 -11.74 -65.66 -31.22
CA PRO A 12 -12.78 -64.99 -32.02
C PRO A 12 -13.57 -63.89 -31.28
N TYR A 13 -13.94 -62.81 -31.99
CA TYR A 13 -15.06 -61.92 -31.63
C TYR A 13 -16.40 -62.69 -31.75
N PRO A 14 -17.52 -62.23 -31.15
CA PRO A 14 -18.49 -61.52 -32.01
C PRO A 14 -19.45 -60.49 -31.32
N HIS A 15 -20.09 -59.70 -32.20
CA HIS A 15 -21.38 -58.97 -32.07
C HIS A 15 -21.49 -57.74 -31.14
N ALA A 16 -22.34 -56.74 -31.39
CA ALA A 16 -22.97 -56.07 -32.54
C ALA A 16 -23.94 -55.01 -31.94
N GLN A 17 -24.10 -53.86 -32.59
CA GLN A 17 -25.31 -52.98 -32.68
C GLN A 17 -25.06 -51.46 -32.48
N ARG A 18 -25.43 -50.71 -33.52
CA ARG A 18 -25.77 -49.26 -33.61
C ARG A 18 -27.30 -49.19 -33.89
N PRO A 19 -27.95 -48.01 -34.05
CA PRO A 19 -27.77 -46.67 -33.47
C PRO A 19 -29.10 -46.10 -32.89
N GLY A 20 -29.08 -44.93 -32.27
CA GLY A 20 -30.29 -44.18 -31.92
C GLY A 20 -29.98 -42.70 -31.68
N SER A 21 -30.50 -41.87 -32.57
CA SER A 21 -30.47 -40.40 -32.55
C SER A 21 -31.40 -39.85 -31.48
N ASP A 22 -30.95 -38.83 -30.74
CA ASP A 22 -31.85 -37.75 -30.34
C ASP A 22 -31.10 -36.42 -30.29
N GLY A 23 -31.65 -35.46 -31.03
CA GLY A 23 -31.16 -34.10 -31.12
C GLY A 23 -31.55 -33.30 -29.89
N THR A 24 -30.58 -32.60 -29.32
CA THR A 24 -30.82 -31.38 -28.55
C THR A 24 -29.96 -30.27 -29.16
N PRO A 25 -30.56 -29.16 -29.63
CA PRO A 25 -29.81 -28.04 -30.16
C PRO A 25 -29.15 -27.27 -29.01
N GLY A 26 -27.83 -27.11 -29.16
CA GLY A 26 -26.97 -26.10 -28.54
C GLY A 26 -27.49 -25.29 -27.35
N MET A 27 -27.08 -25.68 -26.16
CA MET A 27 -26.53 -24.71 -25.20
C MET A 27 -25.00 -24.77 -25.29
N ALA A 28 -24.50 -24.22 -26.39
CA ALA A 28 -23.09 -23.94 -26.54
C ALA A 28 -22.70 -22.86 -25.51
N ALA A 29 -21.70 -23.22 -24.71
CA ALA A 29 -20.72 -22.31 -24.13
C ALA A 29 -21.22 -21.28 -23.10
N PHE A 30 -21.47 -21.74 -21.87
CA PHE A 30 -20.86 -21.08 -20.70
C PHE A 30 -19.47 -21.66 -20.43
N GLY A 31 -18.66 -21.74 -21.50
CA GLY A 31 -17.22 -21.80 -21.37
C GLY A 31 -16.72 -20.39 -21.10
N LEU A 32 -17.06 -19.82 -19.95
CA LEU A 32 -16.26 -18.75 -19.37
C LEU A 32 -14.90 -19.39 -19.11
N ALA A 33 -14.00 -19.22 -20.07
CA ALA A 33 -12.59 -19.47 -19.90
C ALA A 33 -12.21 -18.83 -18.57
N ALA A 34 -11.99 -19.68 -17.56
CA ALA A 34 -11.67 -19.28 -16.20
C ALA A 34 -10.28 -18.65 -16.21
N GLY A 35 -10.22 -17.42 -16.68
CA GLY A 35 -9.04 -16.59 -16.72
C GLY A 35 -8.63 -16.28 -15.29
N SER A 36 -7.34 -16.45 -15.03
CA SER A 36 -6.67 -16.23 -13.75
C SER A 36 -6.84 -14.82 -13.13
N GLY A 37 -7.58 -13.90 -13.77
CA GLY A 37 -7.86 -12.54 -13.30
C GLY A 37 -9.25 -12.30 -12.67
N HIS A 38 -10.24 -13.20 -12.85
CA HIS A 38 -11.61 -12.96 -12.35
C HIS A 38 -11.71 -12.98 -10.82
N TRP A 39 -11.01 -13.92 -10.16
CA TRP A 39 -11.07 -14.05 -8.70
C TRP A 39 -10.40 -12.88 -7.97
N PHE A 40 -9.31 -12.32 -8.51
CA PHE A 40 -8.61 -11.19 -7.88
C PHE A 40 -9.50 -9.95 -7.91
N SER A 41 -10.10 -9.67 -9.07
CA SER A 41 -11.04 -8.57 -9.26
C SER A 41 -12.27 -8.73 -8.35
N ALA A 42 -12.78 -9.95 -8.17
CA ALA A 42 -13.87 -10.23 -7.25
C ALA A 42 -13.48 -9.98 -5.78
N LEU A 43 -12.28 -10.38 -5.34
CA LEU A 43 -11.79 -10.09 -3.99
C LEU A 43 -11.63 -8.58 -3.76
N ALA A 44 -11.04 -7.87 -4.73
CA ALA A 44 -10.86 -6.43 -4.67
C ALA A 44 -12.21 -5.70 -4.61
N LEU A 45 -13.15 -6.06 -5.50
CA LEU A 45 -14.50 -5.49 -5.50
C LEU A 45 -15.23 -5.78 -4.18
N GLY A 46 -15.16 -7.03 -3.70
CA GLY A 46 -15.79 -7.44 -2.45
C GLY A 46 -15.30 -6.63 -1.25
N VAL A 47 -13.97 -6.42 -1.13
CA VAL A 47 -13.44 -5.59 -0.03
C VAL A 47 -13.79 -4.11 -0.22
N THR A 48 -13.80 -3.58 -1.44
CA THR A 48 -14.22 -2.20 -1.69
C THR A 48 -15.69 -1.99 -1.32
N LEU A 49 -16.57 -2.93 -1.63
CA LEU A 49 -17.97 -2.89 -1.22
C LEU A 49 -18.12 -2.94 0.31
N LEU A 50 -17.34 -3.79 0.98
CA LEU A 50 -17.28 -3.81 2.44
C LEU A 50 -16.85 -2.44 2.99
N LYS A 51 -15.83 -1.80 2.42
CA LYS A 51 -15.38 -0.46 2.81
C LYS A 51 -16.48 0.59 2.62
N CYS A 52 -17.26 0.52 1.54
CA CYS A 52 -18.42 1.38 1.35
C CYS A 52 -19.51 1.14 2.42
N LEU A 53 -19.73 -0.11 2.85
CA LEU A 53 -20.66 -0.42 3.94
C LEU A 53 -20.18 0.12 5.29
N LEU A 54 -18.88 0.36 5.46
CA LEU A 54 -18.30 0.93 6.68
C LEU A 54 -18.39 2.47 6.75
N ILE A 55 -18.82 3.15 5.69
CA ILE A 55 -18.94 4.62 5.65
C ILE A 55 -19.67 5.22 6.88
N PRO A 56 -20.87 4.74 7.28
CA PRO A 56 -21.62 5.33 8.38
C PRO A 56 -21.13 4.91 9.77
N THR A 57 -20.05 4.14 9.87
CA THR A 57 -19.55 3.66 11.16
C THR A 57 -18.81 4.75 11.93
N TYR A 58 -18.62 4.49 13.23
CA TYR A 58 -17.83 5.30 14.15
C TYR A 58 -16.49 5.76 13.54
N HIS A 59 -16.04 6.95 13.92
CA HIS A 59 -14.73 7.52 13.59
C HIS A 59 -14.03 8.02 14.86
N SER A 60 -12.70 7.98 14.89
CA SER A 60 -11.91 8.47 16.03
C SER A 60 -11.65 9.97 15.93
N THR A 61 -10.86 10.49 16.87
CA THR A 61 -10.31 11.86 16.84
C THR A 61 -9.50 12.14 15.58
N ASP A 62 -8.94 11.11 14.93
CA ASP A 62 -8.16 11.27 13.69
C ASP A 62 -8.98 11.86 12.54
N PHE A 63 -10.31 11.69 12.58
CA PHE A 63 -11.22 12.33 11.64
C PHE A 63 -11.10 13.87 11.69
N GLU A 64 -11.06 14.44 12.90
CA GLU A 64 -10.87 15.88 13.10
C GLU A 64 -9.42 16.29 12.80
N VAL A 65 -8.44 15.44 13.13
CA VAL A 65 -7.02 15.69 12.80
C VAL A 65 -6.87 15.92 11.30
N HIS A 66 -7.37 14.99 10.48
CA HIS A 66 -7.30 15.10 9.02
C HIS A 66 -8.19 16.23 8.48
N ARG A 67 -9.36 16.51 9.09
CA ARG A 67 -10.17 17.69 8.72
C ARG A 67 -9.37 18.99 8.93
N ASN A 68 -8.69 19.10 10.07
CA ASN A 68 -7.87 20.26 10.39
C ASN A 68 -6.67 20.38 9.43
N TRP A 69 -6.03 19.28 9.06
CA TRP A 69 -4.93 19.30 8.08
C TRP A 69 -5.38 19.76 6.69
N LEU A 70 -6.57 19.33 6.24
CA LEU A 70 -7.19 19.85 5.02
C LEU A 70 -7.39 21.37 5.11
N ALA A 71 -7.92 21.88 6.23
CA ALA A 71 -8.14 23.30 6.45
C ALA A 71 -6.84 24.13 6.48
N ILE A 72 -5.82 23.65 7.20
CA ILE A 72 -4.49 24.28 7.28
C ILE A 72 -3.89 24.40 5.89
N THR A 73 -3.79 23.28 5.18
CA THR A 73 -3.11 23.24 3.89
C THR A 73 -3.86 24.05 2.83
N HIS A 74 -5.20 24.10 2.90
CA HIS A 74 -6.01 24.86 1.95
C HIS A 74 -5.84 26.38 2.06
N ASN A 75 -5.86 26.91 3.28
CA ASN A 75 -6.00 28.36 3.50
C ASN A 75 -4.68 29.07 3.77
N LEU A 76 -3.66 28.36 4.26
CA LEU A 76 -2.42 28.99 4.70
C LEU A 76 -1.30 28.85 3.66
N PRO A 77 -0.38 29.84 3.59
CA PRO A 77 0.85 29.68 2.83
C PRO A 77 1.70 28.53 3.43
N ILE A 78 2.50 27.88 2.58
CA ILE A 78 3.36 26.74 2.92
C ILE A 78 4.23 27.01 4.16
N SER A 79 4.70 28.26 4.30
CA SER A 79 5.53 28.69 5.44
C SER A 79 4.83 28.66 6.79
N GLN A 80 3.50 28.49 6.83
CA GLN A 80 2.69 28.48 8.06
C GLN A 80 2.08 27.10 8.36
N TRP A 81 2.13 26.14 7.44
CA TRP A 81 1.47 24.82 7.60
C TRP A 81 1.84 24.09 8.90
N TYR A 82 3.10 24.21 9.33
CA TYR A 82 3.64 23.54 10.53
C TYR A 82 3.70 24.43 11.78
N TYR A 83 3.18 25.66 11.70
CA TYR A 83 3.18 26.61 12.82
C TYR A 83 1.78 27.02 13.26
N GLU A 84 0.77 26.75 12.43
CA GLU A 84 -0.63 26.95 12.80
C GLU A 84 -1.00 26.07 13.99
N ALA A 85 -1.56 26.69 15.03
CA ALA A 85 -1.80 26.08 16.33
C ALA A 85 -3.16 26.48 16.94
N THR A 86 -4.09 26.97 16.12
CA THR A 86 -5.49 27.21 16.53
C THR A 86 -6.13 25.94 17.09
N SER A 87 -5.84 24.79 16.48
CA SER A 87 -6.22 23.47 16.96
C SER A 87 -5.06 22.79 17.70
N GLU A 88 -5.37 21.92 18.65
CA GLU A 88 -4.37 21.02 19.25
C GLU A 88 -3.81 20.01 18.23
N TRP A 89 -4.57 19.73 17.17
CA TRP A 89 -4.21 18.80 16.10
C TRP A 89 -3.35 19.47 15.03
N THR A 90 -2.15 19.89 15.40
CA THR A 90 -1.19 20.48 14.48
C THR A 90 -0.75 19.47 13.41
N LEU A 91 -0.34 19.96 12.24
CA LEU A 91 0.24 19.11 11.19
C LEU A 91 1.57 18.52 11.66
N ASP A 92 1.65 17.20 11.80
CA ASP A 92 2.81 16.48 12.35
C ASP A 92 3.44 15.47 11.37
N TYR A 93 2.81 15.23 10.23
CA TYR A 93 3.34 14.32 9.22
C TYR A 93 4.36 15.01 8.29
N PRO A 94 5.29 14.25 7.69
CA PRO A 94 6.30 14.84 6.84
C PRO A 94 5.70 15.44 5.55
N PRO A 95 6.46 16.28 4.83
CA PRO A 95 5.89 17.20 3.84
C PRO A 95 5.10 16.57 2.68
N PHE A 96 5.44 15.37 2.21
CA PHE A 96 4.62 14.78 1.15
C PHE A 96 3.22 14.43 1.60
N PHE A 97 3.03 14.12 2.89
CA PHE A 97 1.68 13.95 3.42
C PHE A 97 0.93 15.28 3.49
N ALA A 98 1.60 16.37 3.88
CA ALA A 98 1.03 17.71 3.83
C ALA A 98 0.62 18.12 2.41
N TRP A 99 1.47 17.86 1.43
CA TRP A 99 1.15 18.07 0.01
C TRP A 99 -0.01 17.19 -0.49
N PHE A 100 -0.15 15.99 0.07
CA PHE A 100 -1.27 15.12 -0.22
C PHE A 100 -2.57 15.68 0.35
N GLU A 101 -2.59 16.14 1.61
CA GLU A 101 -3.74 16.84 2.20
C GLU A 101 -4.06 18.13 1.43
N TYR A 102 -3.04 18.88 1.00
CA TYR A 102 -3.23 20.04 0.12
C TYR A 102 -3.94 19.68 -1.18
N ALA A 103 -3.54 18.59 -1.84
CA ALA A 103 -4.19 18.13 -3.06
C ALA A 103 -5.64 17.69 -2.80
N LEU A 104 -5.90 16.99 -1.69
CA LEU A 104 -7.25 16.59 -1.28
C LEU A 104 -8.14 17.80 -0.97
N SER A 105 -7.60 18.84 -0.32
CA SER A 105 -8.40 20.02 0.08
C SER A 105 -9.00 20.77 -1.12
N HIS A 106 -8.34 20.72 -2.28
CA HIS A 106 -8.85 21.30 -3.52
C HIS A 106 -10.08 20.58 -4.05
N ILE A 107 -10.27 19.30 -3.71
CA ILE A 107 -11.47 18.52 -4.00
C ILE A 107 -12.49 18.71 -2.88
N ALA A 108 -12.02 18.72 -1.63
CA ALA A 108 -12.84 18.86 -0.42
C ALA A 108 -13.76 20.08 -0.46
N LYS A 109 -13.26 21.21 -0.99
CA LYS A 109 -14.02 22.46 -1.09
C LYS A 109 -15.32 22.34 -1.90
N TYR A 110 -15.43 21.35 -2.79
CA TYR A 110 -16.64 21.09 -3.57
C TYR A 110 -17.64 20.19 -2.85
N PHE A 111 -17.20 19.47 -1.82
CA PHE A 111 -18.06 18.65 -0.95
C PHE A 111 -18.62 19.48 0.20
N ASP A 112 -17.74 20.16 0.92
CA ASP A 112 -18.09 21.01 2.07
C ASP A 112 -17.03 22.11 2.22
N GLN A 113 -17.45 23.37 2.22
CA GLN A 113 -16.53 24.48 2.44
C GLN A 113 -16.27 24.72 3.92
N GLU A 114 -17.23 24.41 4.79
CA GLU A 114 -17.10 24.62 6.23
C GLU A 114 -16.10 23.65 6.85
N MET A 115 -15.86 22.49 6.22
CA MET A 115 -14.80 21.56 6.64
C MET A 115 -13.39 22.14 6.47
N LEU A 116 -13.24 23.18 5.64
CA LEU A 116 -11.95 23.82 5.37
C LEU A 116 -11.74 25.07 6.23
N ASP A 117 -12.66 25.45 7.10
CA ASP A 117 -12.44 26.57 8.02
C ASP A 117 -11.52 26.13 9.17
N ILE A 118 -10.42 26.85 9.39
CA ILE A 118 -9.42 26.57 10.43
C ILE A 118 -10.01 26.77 11.83
N HIS A 119 -10.95 27.70 12.00
CA HIS A 119 -11.55 28.01 13.30
C HIS A 119 -12.74 27.11 13.65
N ASN A 120 -13.23 26.32 12.69
CA ASN A 120 -14.38 25.45 12.86
C ASN A 120 -13.95 24.09 13.46
N LEU A 121 -13.50 24.15 14.71
CA LEU A 121 -12.96 23.00 15.45
C LEU A 121 -14.05 21.97 15.73
N ASN A 122 -13.71 20.68 15.56
CA ASN A 122 -14.64 19.55 15.73
C ASN A 122 -15.86 19.62 14.79
N TYR A 123 -15.71 20.28 13.64
CA TYR A 123 -16.80 20.40 12.67
C TYR A 123 -17.12 19.05 12.05
N TYR A 124 -18.41 18.72 12.05
CA TYR A 124 -18.90 17.48 11.48
C TYR A 124 -20.14 17.73 10.61
N SER A 125 -20.10 17.19 9.40
CA SER A 125 -21.25 17.13 8.50
C SER A 125 -21.26 15.79 7.77
N SER A 126 -22.43 15.38 7.27
CA SER A 126 -22.53 14.17 6.44
C SER A 126 -21.70 14.28 5.15
N ARG A 127 -21.46 15.49 4.64
CA ARG A 127 -20.65 15.72 3.44
C ARG A 127 -19.17 15.56 3.74
N THR A 128 -18.70 16.05 4.89
CA THR A 128 -17.35 15.82 5.41
C THR A 128 -17.08 14.35 5.62
N LEU A 129 -18.01 13.63 6.26
CA LEU A 129 -17.91 12.18 6.43
C LEU A 129 -17.75 11.46 5.10
N LEU A 130 -18.60 11.76 4.12
CA LEU A 130 -18.53 11.13 2.81
C LEU A 130 -17.21 11.44 2.10
N PHE A 131 -16.79 12.70 2.07
CA PHE A 131 -15.54 13.12 1.42
C PHE A 131 -14.34 12.35 2.00
N GLN A 132 -14.19 12.40 3.32
CA GLN A 132 -13.09 11.75 4.02
C GLN A 132 -13.11 10.22 3.84
N ARG A 133 -14.27 9.57 3.95
CA ARG A 133 -14.35 8.11 3.72
C ARG A 133 -14.02 7.74 2.27
N PHE A 134 -14.47 8.53 1.30
CA PHE A 134 -14.15 8.30 -0.10
C PHE A 134 -12.68 8.57 -0.44
N SER A 135 -12.03 9.56 0.18
CA SER A 135 -10.60 9.81 -0.05
C SER A 135 -9.75 8.62 0.41
N VAL A 136 -10.05 8.03 1.57
CA VAL A 136 -9.39 6.81 2.07
C VAL A 136 -9.63 5.63 1.12
N ILE A 137 -10.88 5.39 0.71
CA ILE A 137 -11.23 4.28 -0.21
C ILE A 137 -10.55 4.44 -1.58
N LEU A 138 -10.52 5.67 -2.12
CA LEU A 138 -9.94 5.94 -3.42
C LEU A 138 -8.43 5.75 -3.42
N THR A 139 -7.75 6.26 -2.39
CA THR A 139 -6.29 6.18 -2.28
C THR A 139 -5.81 4.77 -1.96
N ASP A 140 -6.64 3.96 -1.31
CA ASP A 140 -6.43 2.53 -1.12
C ASP A 140 -6.39 1.71 -2.43
N ALA A 141 -6.85 2.26 -3.57
CA ALA A 141 -6.64 1.62 -4.87
C ALA A 141 -5.15 1.34 -5.16
N LEU A 142 -4.23 2.16 -4.61
CA LEU A 142 -2.79 1.91 -4.69
C LEU A 142 -2.40 0.62 -3.93
N PHE A 143 -3.02 0.34 -2.79
CA PHE A 143 -2.81 -0.90 -2.04
C PHE A 143 -3.26 -2.11 -2.86
N VAL A 144 -4.45 -2.05 -3.45
CA VAL A 144 -4.97 -3.11 -4.34
C VAL A 144 -4.00 -3.37 -5.50
N TYR A 145 -3.50 -2.32 -6.14
CA TYR A 145 -2.50 -2.43 -7.20
C TYR A 145 -1.18 -3.04 -6.69
N ALA A 146 -0.70 -2.62 -5.52
CA ALA A 146 0.52 -3.17 -4.93
C ALA A 146 0.41 -4.68 -4.63
N VAL A 147 -0.73 -5.13 -4.09
CA VAL A 147 -1.02 -6.55 -3.86
C VAL A 147 -1.00 -7.33 -5.17
N HIS A 148 -1.57 -6.76 -6.25
CA HIS A 148 -1.52 -7.37 -7.58
C HIS A 148 -0.08 -7.54 -8.08
N GLU A 149 0.77 -6.52 -7.92
CA GLU A 149 2.19 -6.57 -8.28
C GLU A 149 2.97 -7.59 -7.44
N CYS A 150 2.68 -7.70 -6.14
CA CYS A 150 3.25 -8.74 -5.27
C CYS A 150 2.88 -10.16 -5.76
N CYS A 151 1.64 -10.37 -6.23
CA CYS A 151 1.21 -11.65 -6.77
C CYS A 151 1.96 -12.05 -8.05
N LYS A 152 2.46 -11.09 -8.83
CA LYS A 152 3.33 -11.36 -9.99
C LYS A 152 4.70 -11.88 -9.58
N CYS A 153 5.16 -11.56 -8.37
CA CYS A 153 6.47 -11.97 -7.85
C CYS A 153 6.49 -13.41 -7.30
N ILE A 154 5.32 -14.03 -7.15
CA ILE A 154 5.20 -15.41 -6.65
C ILE A 154 5.18 -16.38 -7.83
N ASP A 155 6.13 -17.33 -7.83
CA ASP A 155 6.16 -18.44 -8.78
C ASP A 155 5.10 -19.49 -8.44
N GLY A 156 4.10 -19.61 -9.31
CA GLY A 156 2.91 -20.44 -9.13
C GLY A 156 3.10 -21.91 -9.51
N LYS A 157 4.18 -22.57 -9.05
CA LYS A 157 4.43 -24.00 -9.36
C LYS A 157 3.56 -24.99 -8.56
N ARG A 158 2.64 -24.53 -7.72
CA ARG A 158 1.65 -25.42 -7.08
C ARG A 158 0.42 -25.54 -7.96
N THR A 159 0.33 -26.64 -8.70
CA THR A 159 -0.87 -27.13 -9.41
C THR A 159 -1.89 -27.70 -8.44
N GLY A 160 -2.27 -26.91 -7.44
CA GLY A 160 -3.44 -27.23 -6.62
C GLY A 160 -4.70 -27.07 -7.47
N LYS A 161 -5.63 -28.03 -7.39
CA LYS A 161 -6.90 -27.94 -8.12
C LYS A 161 -7.79 -26.85 -7.50
N ASP A 162 -7.67 -26.65 -6.19
CA ASP A 162 -8.49 -25.71 -5.43
C ASP A 162 -7.88 -24.31 -5.38
N LEU A 163 -8.75 -23.30 -5.27
CA LEU A 163 -8.34 -21.89 -5.26
C LEU A 163 -7.54 -21.53 -4.00
N THR A 164 -7.87 -22.14 -2.87
CA THR A 164 -7.20 -21.96 -1.56
C THR A 164 -5.79 -22.53 -1.53
N GLU A 165 -5.45 -23.44 -2.45
CA GLU A 165 -4.10 -23.99 -2.58
C GLU A 165 -3.17 -23.09 -3.39
N LYS A 166 -3.72 -22.08 -4.08
CA LYS A 166 -2.96 -21.14 -4.91
C LYS A 166 -2.34 -20.05 -4.02
N PRO A 167 -1.00 -19.95 -3.92
CA PRO A 167 -0.36 -18.98 -3.03
C PRO A 167 -0.74 -17.52 -3.32
N LYS A 168 -1.00 -17.19 -4.59
CA LYS A 168 -1.44 -15.85 -5.02
C LYS A 168 -2.83 -15.50 -4.48
N PHE A 169 -3.74 -16.47 -4.45
CA PHE A 169 -5.08 -16.29 -3.89
C PHE A 169 -4.99 -16.06 -2.38
N VAL A 170 -4.27 -16.94 -1.67
CA VAL A 170 -4.06 -16.82 -0.22
C VAL A 170 -3.43 -15.48 0.14
N LEU A 171 -2.36 -15.07 -0.57
CA LEU A 171 -1.74 -13.77 -0.35
C LEU A 171 -2.74 -12.61 -0.56
N SER A 172 -3.51 -12.66 -1.64
CA SER A 172 -4.50 -11.60 -1.94
C SER A 172 -5.57 -11.51 -0.87
N VAL A 173 -6.06 -12.64 -0.36
CA VAL A 173 -7.03 -12.66 0.75
C VAL A 173 -6.40 -12.08 2.02
N LEU A 174 -5.20 -12.55 2.41
CA LEU A 174 -4.53 -12.09 3.64
C LEU A 174 -4.22 -10.59 3.62
N LEU A 175 -3.87 -10.03 2.46
CA LEU A 175 -3.54 -8.61 2.34
C LEU A 175 -4.79 -7.74 2.17
N LEU A 176 -5.65 -8.05 1.19
CA LEU A 176 -6.82 -7.21 0.89
C LEU A 176 -7.86 -7.26 2.01
N TRP A 177 -8.09 -8.44 2.60
CA TRP A 177 -9.06 -8.65 3.68
C TRP A 177 -8.41 -8.60 5.06
N ASN A 178 -7.29 -7.88 5.19
CA ASN A 178 -6.64 -7.67 6.47
C ASN A 178 -7.56 -6.89 7.42
N PHE A 179 -8.10 -7.58 8.41
CA PHE A 179 -9.07 -7.01 9.33
C PHE A 179 -8.51 -5.83 10.15
N GLY A 180 -7.25 -5.91 10.57
CA GLY A 180 -6.60 -4.83 11.31
C GLY A 180 -6.52 -3.55 10.49
N LEU A 181 -6.11 -3.67 9.22
CA LEU A 181 -6.04 -2.53 8.30
C LEU A 181 -7.43 -1.95 8.01
N LEU A 182 -8.44 -2.81 7.82
CA LEU A 182 -9.83 -2.38 7.61
C LEU A 182 -10.37 -1.56 8.78
N ILE A 183 -10.14 -2.00 10.03
CA ILE A 183 -10.57 -1.24 11.22
C ILE A 183 -9.85 0.10 11.27
N VAL A 184 -8.52 0.10 11.15
CA VAL A 184 -7.73 1.30 11.35
C VAL A 184 -8.07 2.36 10.29
N ASP A 185 -8.26 1.99 9.03
CA ASP A 185 -8.52 2.98 7.99
C ASP A 185 -10.00 3.36 7.88
N HIS A 186 -10.91 2.39 7.95
CA HIS A 186 -12.32 2.59 7.60
C HIS A 186 -13.27 2.69 8.79
N ILE A 187 -12.80 2.38 10.00
CA ILE A 187 -13.51 2.69 11.23
C ILE A 187 -12.78 3.86 11.90
N HIS A 188 -11.56 3.64 12.38
CA HIS A 188 -10.80 4.65 13.13
C HIS A 188 -10.53 5.93 12.33
N PHE A 189 -10.32 5.83 11.01
CA PHE A 189 -10.03 6.91 10.05
C PHE A 189 -8.55 7.24 9.89
N GLN A 190 -7.89 6.52 8.98
CA GLN A 190 -6.46 6.66 8.68
C GLN A 190 -6.18 6.35 7.21
N TYR A 191 -5.02 6.80 6.71
CA TYR A 191 -4.53 6.50 5.35
C TYR A 191 -3.46 5.38 5.33
N ASN A 192 -3.50 4.40 6.25
CA ASN A 192 -2.43 3.41 6.35
C ASN A 192 -2.41 2.42 5.17
N GLY A 193 -3.54 2.17 4.52
CA GLY A 193 -3.67 1.30 3.35
C GLY A 193 -2.93 1.89 2.16
N PHE A 194 -3.14 3.18 1.87
CA PHE A 194 -2.36 3.93 0.89
C PHE A 194 -0.85 3.82 1.14
N LEU A 195 -0.40 4.07 2.39
CA LEU A 195 1.01 4.01 2.78
C LEU A 195 1.58 2.59 2.70
N SER A 196 0.80 1.59 3.12
CA SER A 196 1.13 0.18 2.97
C SER A 196 1.21 -0.22 1.50
N GLY A 197 0.43 0.41 0.63
CA GLY A 197 0.47 0.23 -0.82
C GLY A 197 1.80 0.71 -1.40
N LEU A 198 2.27 1.89 -1.01
CA LEU A 198 3.61 2.38 -1.37
C LEU A 198 4.70 1.41 -0.90
N LEU A 199 4.63 0.94 0.35
CA LEU A 199 5.60 -0.02 0.90
C LEU A 199 5.61 -1.33 0.11
N LEU A 200 4.45 -1.96 -0.07
CA LEU A 200 4.33 -3.23 -0.78
C LEU A 200 4.75 -3.09 -2.24
N LEU A 201 4.40 -2.00 -2.91
CA LEU A 201 4.82 -1.74 -4.27
C LEU A 201 6.34 -1.59 -4.36
N SER A 202 6.95 -0.89 -3.41
CA SER A 202 8.41 -0.77 -3.34
C SER A 202 9.07 -2.15 -3.21
N ILE A 203 8.55 -3.03 -2.35
CA ILE A 203 9.04 -4.39 -2.14
C ILE A 203 8.84 -5.25 -3.39
N ALA A 204 7.68 -5.14 -4.05
CA ALA A 204 7.40 -5.84 -5.31
C ALA A 204 8.44 -5.46 -6.39
N ARG A 205 8.78 -4.17 -6.51
CA ARG A 205 9.83 -3.71 -7.43
C ARG A 205 11.21 -4.30 -7.10
N LEU A 206 11.54 -4.47 -5.82
CA LEU A 206 12.77 -5.17 -5.42
C LEU A 206 12.79 -6.63 -5.87
N PHE A 207 11.69 -7.36 -5.68
CA PHE A 207 11.58 -8.75 -6.16
C PHE A 207 11.68 -8.86 -7.68
N GLN A 208 11.15 -7.88 -8.40
CA GLN A 208 11.23 -7.76 -9.86
C GLN A 208 12.59 -7.24 -10.37
N LYS A 209 13.59 -7.08 -9.49
CA LYS A 209 14.93 -6.52 -9.81
C LYS A 209 14.92 -5.06 -10.30
N ARG A 210 13.81 -4.34 -10.11
CA ARG A 210 13.66 -2.90 -10.38
C ARG A 210 14.08 -2.08 -9.15
N HIS A 211 15.36 -2.23 -8.75
CA HIS A 211 15.88 -1.70 -7.48
C HIS A 211 15.77 -0.18 -7.34
N ILE A 212 16.01 0.57 -8.42
CA ILE A 212 15.92 2.03 -8.45
C ILE A 212 14.50 2.51 -8.16
N GLU A 213 13.50 1.86 -8.75
CA GLU A 213 12.10 2.21 -8.50
C GLU A 213 11.66 1.84 -7.08
N GLY A 214 12.10 0.69 -6.58
CA GLY A 214 11.87 0.30 -5.18
C GLY A 214 12.44 1.34 -4.22
N ALA A 215 13.69 1.73 -4.42
CA ALA A 215 14.36 2.76 -3.63
C ALA A 215 13.65 4.12 -3.70
N PHE A 216 13.21 4.53 -4.90
CA PHE A 216 12.45 5.77 -5.08
C PHE A 216 11.11 5.73 -4.32
N LEU A 217 10.32 4.68 -4.48
CA LEU A 217 9.04 4.52 -3.78
C LEU A 217 9.21 4.49 -2.26
N PHE A 218 10.24 3.81 -1.77
CA PHE A 218 10.54 3.76 -0.33
C PHE A 218 11.02 5.11 0.21
N ALA A 219 11.84 5.85 -0.55
CA ALA A 219 12.25 7.21 -0.18
C ALA A 219 11.03 8.15 -0.12
N VAL A 220 10.10 8.03 -1.07
CA VAL A 220 8.83 8.78 -1.06
C VAL A 220 8.01 8.42 0.18
N LEU A 221 7.90 7.13 0.52
CA LEU A 221 7.18 6.65 1.70
C LEU A 221 7.70 7.25 3.02
N LEU A 222 9.02 7.38 3.18
CA LEU A 222 9.62 8.01 4.37
C LEU A 222 9.17 9.46 4.56
N HIS A 223 8.94 10.18 3.45
CA HIS A 223 8.42 11.55 3.46
C HIS A 223 6.89 11.63 3.52
N PHE A 224 6.19 10.50 3.53
CA PHE A 224 4.76 10.42 3.86
C PHE A 224 4.51 10.06 5.33
N LYS A 225 5.33 9.18 5.94
CA LYS A 225 5.19 8.82 7.36
C LYS A 225 6.53 8.33 7.93
N HIS A 226 7.01 9.01 8.97
CA HIS A 226 8.32 8.74 9.57
C HIS A 226 8.41 7.37 10.25
N ILE A 227 7.29 6.72 10.58
CA ILE A 227 7.26 5.38 11.19
C ILE A 227 7.99 4.33 10.34
N TYR A 228 8.05 4.49 9.01
CA TYR A 228 8.75 3.57 8.13
C TYR A 228 10.28 3.66 8.23
N LEU A 229 10.81 4.64 8.98
CA LEU A 229 12.23 4.70 9.32
C LEU A 229 12.68 3.45 10.08
N TYR A 230 11.81 2.79 10.85
CA TYR A 230 12.13 1.51 11.51
C TYR A 230 12.46 0.39 10.51
N VAL A 231 11.91 0.45 9.29
CA VAL A 231 12.16 -0.53 8.21
C VAL A 231 13.38 -0.15 7.39
N ALA A 232 13.81 1.12 7.41
CA ALA A 232 14.86 1.65 6.56
C ALA A 232 16.22 0.93 6.69
N PRO A 233 16.71 0.54 7.89
CA PRO A 233 17.96 -0.21 8.00
C PRO A 233 17.93 -1.54 7.25
N ALA A 234 16.84 -2.31 7.41
CA ALA A 234 16.68 -3.59 6.72
C ALA A 234 16.59 -3.40 5.20
N TYR A 235 15.83 -2.39 4.76
CA TYR A 235 15.69 -2.03 3.35
C TYR A 235 17.02 -1.61 2.72
N GLY A 236 17.80 -0.79 3.44
CA GLY A 236 19.11 -0.32 3.03
C GLY A 236 20.14 -1.45 2.92
N ILE A 237 20.20 -2.35 3.91
CA ILE A 237 21.08 -3.53 3.86
C ILE A 237 20.71 -4.43 2.67
N TYR A 238 19.41 -4.63 2.42
CA TYR A 238 18.95 -5.40 1.27
C TYR A 238 19.41 -4.77 -0.05
N LEU A 239 19.20 -3.45 -0.25
CA LEU A 239 19.64 -2.76 -1.45
C LEU A 239 21.16 -2.77 -1.60
N LEU A 240 21.89 -2.54 -0.52
CA LEU A 240 23.35 -2.60 -0.53
C LEU A 240 23.82 -3.97 -1.03
N ARG A 241 23.29 -5.06 -0.46
CA ARG A 241 23.67 -6.42 -0.84
C ARG A 241 23.20 -6.82 -2.24
N SER A 242 21.95 -6.51 -2.59
CA SER A 242 21.31 -7.03 -3.81
C SER A 242 21.58 -6.19 -5.04
N TYR A 243 21.76 -4.88 -4.87
CA TYR A 243 21.96 -3.94 -5.97
C TYR A 243 23.42 -3.47 -6.06
N CYS A 244 24.05 -3.09 -4.94
CA CYS A 244 25.38 -2.47 -5.00
C CYS A 244 26.52 -3.48 -5.12
N PHE A 245 26.39 -4.68 -4.55
CA PHE A 245 27.32 -5.79 -4.77
C PHE A 245 26.89 -6.62 -5.97
N THR A 246 27.72 -6.66 -7.01
CA THR A 246 27.42 -7.35 -8.28
C THR A 246 27.80 -8.84 -8.27
N ALA A 247 28.57 -9.30 -7.29
CA ALA A 247 28.96 -10.71 -7.18
C ALA A 247 27.80 -11.60 -6.69
N ASN A 248 27.59 -12.69 -7.43
CA ASN A 248 26.66 -13.74 -7.04
C ASN A 248 27.25 -14.56 -5.87
N GLY A 249 26.45 -14.80 -4.83
CA GLY A 249 26.81 -15.63 -3.68
C GLY A 249 27.50 -14.87 -2.54
N SER A 250 28.81 -14.60 -2.66
CA SER A 250 29.62 -13.98 -1.59
C SER A 250 29.70 -12.46 -1.69
N VAL A 251 29.72 -11.76 -0.54
CA VAL A 251 30.03 -10.33 -0.48
C VAL A 251 31.53 -10.18 -0.71
N ARG A 252 31.91 -9.78 -1.93
CA ARG A 252 33.29 -9.46 -2.26
C ARG A 252 33.40 -7.96 -2.49
N TRP A 253 34.34 -7.32 -1.80
CA TRP A 253 34.53 -5.86 -1.84
C TRP A 253 34.93 -5.34 -3.24
N ASP A 254 35.55 -6.20 -4.06
CA ASP A 254 35.87 -5.92 -5.47
C ASP A 254 34.63 -5.73 -6.35
N SER A 255 33.50 -6.34 -5.98
CA SER A 255 32.24 -6.28 -6.72
C SER A 255 31.34 -5.09 -6.33
N PHE A 256 31.83 -4.22 -5.46
CA PHE A 256 31.10 -3.06 -4.98
C PHE A 256 31.07 -1.95 -6.03
N SER A 257 29.87 -1.59 -6.48
CA SER A 257 29.68 -0.52 -7.46
C SER A 257 29.36 0.82 -6.76
N ILE A 258 30.35 1.72 -6.75
CA ILE A 258 30.19 3.10 -6.26
C ILE A 258 29.11 3.85 -7.07
N VAL A 259 29.01 3.58 -8.37
CA VAL A 259 27.99 4.18 -9.26
C VAL A 259 26.57 3.82 -8.81
N ARG A 260 26.35 2.59 -8.36
CA ARG A 260 25.03 2.14 -7.88
C ARG A 260 24.67 2.75 -6.54
N VAL A 261 25.63 2.86 -5.62
CA VAL A 261 25.41 3.53 -4.33
C VAL A 261 25.15 5.02 -4.50
N THR A 262 25.93 5.69 -5.36
CA THR A 262 25.72 7.10 -5.66
C THR A 262 24.35 7.33 -6.32
N ALA A 263 23.90 6.45 -7.21
CA ALA A 263 22.54 6.51 -7.74
C ALA A 263 21.45 6.40 -6.65
N LEU A 264 21.60 5.47 -5.69
CA LEU A 264 20.66 5.36 -4.56
C LEU A 264 20.68 6.62 -3.68
N ALA A 265 21.87 7.14 -3.38
CA ALA A 265 22.03 8.36 -2.59
C ALA A 265 21.40 9.57 -3.28
N LEU A 266 21.58 9.70 -4.60
CA LEU A 266 20.97 10.76 -5.40
C LEU A 266 19.44 10.70 -5.37
N ILE A 267 18.84 9.50 -5.39
CA ILE A 267 17.38 9.35 -5.26
C ILE A 267 16.91 9.86 -3.91
N VAL A 268 17.54 9.42 -2.82
CA VAL A 268 17.17 9.86 -1.47
C VAL A 268 17.34 11.36 -1.32
N PHE A 269 18.43 11.93 -1.84
CA PHE A 269 18.67 13.36 -1.83
C PHE A 269 17.64 14.13 -2.64
N LEU A 270 17.34 13.70 -3.87
CA LEU A 270 16.36 14.34 -4.74
C LEU A 270 14.97 14.32 -4.12
N VAL A 271 14.53 13.17 -3.61
CA VAL A 271 13.22 13.04 -2.96
C VAL A 271 13.15 13.92 -1.71
N SER A 272 14.20 13.95 -0.91
CA SER A 272 14.27 14.80 0.29
C SER A 272 14.30 16.28 -0.06
N ALA A 273 15.00 16.67 -1.13
CA ALA A 273 15.03 18.04 -1.62
C ALA A 273 13.67 18.48 -2.17
N LEU A 274 12.93 17.59 -2.87
CA LEU A 274 11.57 17.89 -3.33
C LEU A 274 10.57 18.01 -2.17
N SER A 275 10.72 17.17 -1.14
CA SER A 275 9.86 17.18 0.04
C SER A 275 10.12 18.40 0.93
N LEU A 276 11.37 18.59 1.36
CA LEU A 276 11.77 19.59 2.36
C LEU A 276 12.13 20.94 1.72
N GLY A 277 12.56 20.96 0.46
CA GLY A 277 13.08 22.15 -0.22
C GLY A 277 12.12 23.35 -0.19
N PRO A 278 10.83 23.21 -0.54
CA PRO A 278 9.87 24.31 -0.46
C PRO A 278 9.78 24.91 0.95
N PHE A 279 9.81 24.07 1.99
CA PHE A 279 9.72 24.52 3.37
C PHE A 279 11.01 25.19 3.83
N LEU A 280 12.18 24.64 3.49
CA LEU A 280 13.47 25.24 3.85
C LEU A 280 13.72 26.57 3.11
N ALA A 281 13.17 26.74 1.91
CA ALA A 281 13.30 27.99 1.15
C ALA A 281 12.33 29.08 1.63
N LEU A 282 11.14 28.70 2.12
CA LEU A 282 10.07 29.63 2.48
C LEU A 282 9.91 29.85 3.99
N SER A 283 10.57 29.04 4.82
CA SER A 283 10.55 29.14 6.29
C SER A 283 11.95 29.13 6.89
N SER A 284 12.10 29.66 8.10
CA SER A 284 13.37 29.62 8.82
C SER A 284 13.78 28.15 9.09
N PRO A 285 14.97 27.69 8.64
CA PRO A 285 15.37 26.28 8.71
C PRO A 285 15.33 25.69 10.14
N ASP A 286 15.78 26.47 11.13
CA ASP A 286 15.87 26.05 12.53
C ASP A 286 14.49 25.81 13.15
N SER A 287 13.51 26.63 12.76
CA SER A 287 12.13 26.54 13.24
C SER A 287 11.40 25.35 12.62
N PHE A 288 11.66 25.05 11.34
CA PHE A 288 10.98 23.96 10.62
C PHE A 288 11.46 22.58 11.07
N LEU A 289 12.78 22.40 11.26
CA LEU A 289 13.32 21.11 11.72
C LEU A 289 12.89 20.79 13.16
N SER A 290 12.67 21.82 13.98
CA SER A 290 12.31 21.70 15.39
C SER A 290 10.82 21.43 15.62
N ARG A 291 9.93 21.80 14.68
CA ARG A 291 8.47 21.67 14.81
C ARG A 291 7.77 20.85 13.72
N GLY A 292 8.31 20.79 12.51
CA GLY A 292 7.56 20.33 11.33
C GLY A 292 7.75 18.86 10.93
N ALA A 293 8.98 18.33 10.92
CA ALA A 293 9.25 17.01 10.31
C ALA A 293 9.95 15.99 11.22
N PHE A 294 10.65 16.47 12.25
CA PHE A 294 11.43 15.64 13.20
C PHE A 294 11.27 16.09 14.64
N ALA A 295 10.19 16.82 14.95
CA ALA A 295 9.90 17.25 16.31
C ALA A 295 9.70 16.00 17.20
N MET A 296 10.75 15.60 17.92
CA MET A 296 10.60 14.73 19.07
C MET A 296 9.66 15.44 20.04
N PRO A 297 8.61 14.78 20.57
CA PRO A 297 7.70 15.43 21.50
C PRO A 297 8.51 16.03 22.65
N THR A 298 8.50 17.36 22.78
CA THR A 298 8.97 18.04 23.99
C THR A 298 7.94 17.82 25.09
N GLY A 299 7.88 16.57 25.57
CA GLY A 299 6.99 16.09 26.62
C GLY A 299 7.71 15.20 27.64
N LEU A 300 9.04 15.16 27.62
CA LEU A 300 9.87 14.48 28.63
C LEU A 300 10.31 15.47 29.72
N GLN A 301 9.34 16.05 30.45
CA GLN A 301 9.67 16.68 31.73
C GLN A 301 8.68 16.40 32.87
N THR A 302 7.59 15.65 32.65
CA THR A 302 6.64 15.33 33.74
C THR A 302 5.97 13.96 33.67
N SER A 303 6.58 12.94 33.06
CA SER A 303 6.14 11.56 33.33
C SER A 303 7.31 10.60 33.41
N GLY A 304 7.37 9.88 34.53
CA GLY A 304 8.37 8.86 34.87
C GLY A 304 8.42 7.70 33.86
N PRO A 305 9.18 6.64 34.15
CA PRO A 305 9.63 5.68 33.15
C PRO A 305 8.44 4.86 32.62
N CYS A 306 7.84 5.30 31.51
CA CYS A 306 6.90 4.50 30.73
C CYS A 306 7.69 3.73 29.68
N THR A 307 7.92 2.46 29.99
CA THR A 307 8.33 1.44 29.03
C THR A 307 7.29 1.35 27.91
N VAL A 308 7.80 1.34 26.68
CA VAL A 308 7.15 0.97 25.41
C VAL A 308 5.96 0.01 25.61
N LEU A 309 4.72 0.47 25.39
CA LEU A 309 3.58 -0.29 24.86
C LEU A 309 2.33 0.60 24.94
N TRP A 310 1.69 0.82 23.78
CA TRP A 310 0.29 1.21 23.58
C TRP A 310 -0.54 1.44 24.85
N THR A 311 -0.66 2.70 25.29
CA THR A 311 -1.86 3.30 25.91
C THR A 311 -1.47 4.65 26.51
N LYS A 312 -1.87 5.75 25.86
CA LYS A 312 -2.34 6.90 26.61
C LYS A 312 -3.74 7.22 26.11
N HIS A 313 -4.65 7.11 27.07
CA HIS A 313 -6.06 7.46 27.04
C HIS A 313 -6.42 8.58 26.07
N CYS A 314 -7.26 8.27 25.09
CA CYS A 314 -8.32 9.17 24.64
C CYS A 314 -9.63 8.55 25.15
N VAL A 315 -10.24 9.23 26.13
CA VAL A 315 -11.68 9.12 26.42
C VAL A 315 -12.38 10.08 25.47
#